data_AF-A0A7S1VVD5-F1
#
_entry.id   AF-A0A7S1VVD5-F1
#
_cell.length_a   1.000
_cell.length_b   1.000
_cell.length_c   1.000
_cell.angle_alpha   90.00
_cell.angle_beta   90.00
_cell.angle_gamma   90.00
#
_symmetry.space_group_name_H-M   'P 1'
#
loop_
_entity.id
_entity.type
_entity.pdbx_description
1 polymer ?
#
loop_
_entity_poly.entity_id
_entity_poly.type
_entity_poly.pdbx_seq_one_letter_code
_entity_poly.pdbx_strand_id
1 'polypeptide(L)'
;RNTICCLLRLGTSMATPIVTGSAMIVRQYFTDGFYPDGFRDGSSNEHTNPSGALIKAVLLIGGRELVTGKYYDSNQGFGAVQLTHSLPLANTEPSYNQKVFDRVPLFENESDTYAIEIDKSGCTYDEDLRVMMTYMDEGNGG
;
A
#
# COMPACT_ATOMS: atom_id res chain seq x y z
N ARG A 1 11.83 -44.64 -4.22
CA ARG A 1 11.05 -43.53 -4.83
C ARG A 1 10.50 -42.67 -3.70
N ASN A 2 11.30 -41.72 -3.21
CA ASN A 2 10.89 -40.80 -2.14
C ASN A 2 10.51 -39.49 -2.82
N THR A 3 9.32 -39.47 -3.42
CA THR A 3 8.75 -38.23 -3.91
C THR A 3 8.44 -37.41 -2.67
N ILE A 4 9.33 -36.47 -2.35
CA ILE A 4 9.06 -35.43 -1.38
C ILE A 4 7.84 -34.71 -1.94
N CYS A 5 6.69 -35.06 -1.37
CA CYS A 5 5.47 -34.31 -1.52
C CYS A 5 5.86 -32.90 -1.09
N CYS A 6 6.12 -32.00 -2.04
CA CYS A 6 6.07 -30.58 -1.80
C CYS A 6 4.74 -30.37 -1.07
N LEU A 7 4.82 -30.25 0.26
CA LEU A 7 3.69 -30.13 1.16
C LEU A 7 3.08 -28.77 0.87
N LEU A 8 2.25 -28.72 -0.17
CA LEU A 8 1.49 -27.56 -0.56
C LEU A 8 0.48 -27.32 0.56
N ARG A 9 0.89 -26.57 1.57
CA ARG A 9 0.03 -26.20 2.68
C ARG A 9 -0.85 -25.06 2.21
N LEU A 10 -2.16 -25.30 2.24
CA LEU A 10 -3.19 -24.35 1.88
C LEU A 10 -3.83 -23.86 3.17
N GLY A 11 -3.88 -22.54 3.37
CA GLY A 11 -4.48 -21.94 4.55
C GLY A 11 -4.10 -20.48 4.71
N THR A 12 -4.89 -19.74 5.50
CA THR A 12 -4.60 -18.33 5.84
C THR A 12 -3.24 -18.17 6.52
N SER A 13 -2.76 -19.20 7.23
CA SER A 13 -1.41 -19.27 7.82
C SER A 13 -0.28 -19.13 6.80
N MET A 14 -0.51 -19.42 5.51
CA MET A 14 0.47 -19.22 4.44
C MET A 14 0.31 -17.87 3.75
N ALA A 15 -0.89 -17.26 3.81
CA ALA A 15 -1.11 -15.90 3.33
C ALA A 15 -0.49 -14.85 4.27
N THR A 16 -0.57 -15.05 5.59
CA THR A 16 0.00 -14.14 6.60
C THR A 16 1.49 -13.84 6.37
N PRO A 17 2.40 -14.83 6.24
CA PRO A 17 3.82 -14.54 6.03
C PRO A 17 4.10 -13.85 4.68
N ILE A 18 3.28 -14.10 3.65
CA ILE A 18 3.40 -13.41 2.36
C ILE A 18 3.07 -11.93 2.54
N VAL A 19 1.95 -11.61 3.20
CA VAL A 19 1.56 -10.22 3.46
C VAL A 19 2.57 -9.52 4.37
N THR A 20 3.11 -10.20 5.38
CA THR A 20 4.17 -9.65 6.24
C THR A 20 5.45 -9.34 5.43
N GLY A 21 5.83 -10.21 4.49
CA GLY A 21 6.95 -9.95 3.58
C GLY A 21 6.69 -8.74 2.69
N SER A 22 5.47 -8.61 2.15
CA SER A 22 5.07 -7.43 1.38
C SER A 22 5.11 -6.15 2.22
N ALA A 23 4.66 -6.21 3.47
CA ALA A 23 4.72 -5.08 4.42
C ALA A 23 6.17 -4.66 4.71
N MET A 24 7.10 -5.63 4.80
CA MET A 24 8.52 -5.36 4.96
C MET A 24 9.10 -4.63 3.74
N ILE A 25 8.72 -5.03 2.52
CA ILE A 25 9.16 -4.34 1.29
C ILE A 25 8.65 -2.90 1.26
N VAL A 26 7.38 -2.67 1.63
CA VAL A 26 6.82 -1.31 1.76
C VAL A 26 7.63 -0.48 2.75
N ARG A 27 7.96 -1.04 3.91
CA ARG A 27 8.79 -0.35 4.91
C ARG A 27 10.18 -0.02 4.36
N GLN A 28 10.80 -0.97 3.66
CA GLN A 28 12.11 -0.79 3.04
C GLN A 28 12.07 0.32 1.99
N TYR A 29 11.02 0.37 1.16
CA TYR A 29 10.84 1.41 0.14
C TYR A 29 10.89 2.84 0.72
N PHE A 30 10.18 3.07 1.83
CA PHE A 30 10.20 4.36 2.53
C PHE A 30 11.52 4.64 3.25
N THR A 31 12.12 3.61 3.84
CA THR A 31 13.37 3.74 4.62
C THR A 31 14.57 4.01 3.72
N ASP A 32 14.62 3.39 2.54
CA ASP A 32 15.67 3.60 1.53
C ASP A 32 15.49 4.90 0.73
N GLY A 33 14.44 5.67 0.98
CA GLY A 33 14.19 6.95 0.29
C GLY A 33 13.77 6.79 -1.17
N PHE A 34 13.03 5.74 -1.53
CA PHE A 34 12.47 5.61 -2.88
C PHE A 34 11.27 6.55 -3.12
N TYR A 35 10.58 6.97 -2.06
CA TYR A 35 9.50 7.94 -2.14
C TYR A 35 10.08 9.37 -2.30
N PRO A 36 9.48 10.27 -3.12
CA PRO A 36 8.20 10.13 -3.85
C PRO A 36 8.29 9.64 -5.30
N ASP A 37 9.44 9.79 -5.95
CA ASP A 37 9.56 9.64 -7.41
C ASP A 37 9.99 8.21 -7.85
N GLY A 38 10.09 7.28 -6.91
CA GLY A 38 10.53 5.90 -7.16
C GLY A 38 12.04 5.76 -7.41
N PHE A 39 12.81 6.85 -7.26
CA PHE A 39 14.27 6.85 -7.29
C PHE A 39 14.82 6.79 -5.87
N ARG A 40 15.88 6.00 -5.67
CA ARG A 40 16.58 5.95 -4.40
C ARG A 40 17.32 7.28 -4.15
N ASP A 41 16.72 8.17 -3.39
CA ASP A 41 17.33 9.44 -2.98
C ASP A 41 17.94 9.29 -1.58
N GLY A 42 19.25 9.06 -1.53
CA GLY A 42 20.01 8.87 -0.29
C GLY A 42 20.35 10.17 0.46
N SER A 43 19.69 11.30 0.16
CA SER A 43 20.10 12.62 0.66
C SER A 43 19.06 13.36 1.52
N SER A 44 17.75 13.11 1.38
CA SER A 44 16.77 13.95 2.10
C SER A 44 15.34 13.42 2.27
N ASN A 45 14.93 12.39 1.53
CA ASN A 45 13.55 11.91 1.52
C ASN A 45 13.34 10.57 2.25
N GLU A 46 14.34 10.13 3.02
CA GLU A 46 14.27 8.90 3.81
C GLU A 46 13.23 9.03 4.93
N HIS A 47 12.11 8.32 4.79
CA HIS A 47 11.09 8.24 5.82
C HIS A 47 11.43 7.08 6.77
N THR A 48 12.40 7.32 7.65
CA THR A 48 13.07 6.31 8.49
C THR A 48 12.16 5.56 9.48
N ASN A 49 10.94 6.03 9.74
CA ASN A 49 10.00 5.38 10.66
C ASN A 49 8.54 5.49 10.20
N PRO A 50 8.13 4.77 9.14
CA PRO A 50 6.75 4.76 8.67
C PRO A 50 5.81 4.22 9.75
N SER A 51 4.67 4.87 9.97
CA SER A 51 3.67 4.34 10.90
C SER A 51 3.06 3.01 10.43
N GLY A 52 2.56 2.22 11.38
CA GLY A 52 1.79 1.01 11.05
C GLY A 52 0.50 1.32 10.27
N ALA A 53 -0.10 2.49 10.51
CA ALA A 53 -1.24 2.99 9.75
C ALA A 53 -0.85 3.21 8.28
N LEU A 54 0.28 3.88 8.03
CA LEU A 54 0.79 4.12 6.68
C LEU A 54 1.04 2.81 5.93
N ILE A 55 1.79 1.88 6.52
CA ILE A 55 2.08 0.58 5.88
C ILE A 55 0.78 -0.15 5.54
N LYS A 56 -0.21 -0.11 6.45
CA LYS A 56 -1.54 -0.66 6.19
C LYS A 56 -2.23 0.03 5.01
N ALA A 57 -2.24 1.37 4.95
CA ALA A 57 -2.85 2.10 3.84
C ALA A 57 -2.26 1.70 2.49
N VAL A 58 -0.93 1.63 2.41
CA VAL A 58 -0.19 1.29 1.18
C VAL A 58 -0.50 -0.16 0.74
N LEU A 59 -0.61 -1.10 1.67
CA LEU A 59 -0.98 -2.47 1.31
C LEU A 59 -2.42 -2.58 0.80
N LEU A 60 -3.35 -1.80 1.36
CA LEU A 60 -4.77 -1.84 1.01
C LEU A 60 -5.07 -1.12 -0.31
N ILE A 61 -4.43 0.02 -0.58
CA ILE A 61 -4.66 0.81 -1.80
C ILE A 61 -4.24 0.05 -3.08
N GLY A 62 -3.19 -0.77 -2.97
CA GLY A 62 -2.71 -1.68 -4.01
C GLY A 62 -3.49 -2.99 -4.08
N GLY A 63 -4.58 -3.14 -3.33
CA GLY A 63 -5.42 -4.33 -3.38
C GLY A 63 -6.04 -4.53 -4.78
N ARG A 64 -5.91 -5.74 -5.30
CA ARG A 64 -6.59 -6.18 -6.53
C ARG A 64 -7.83 -6.98 -6.16
N GLU A 65 -8.97 -6.58 -6.68
CA GLU A 65 -10.21 -7.36 -6.55
C GLU A 65 -10.02 -8.80 -7.05
N LEU A 66 -10.51 -9.77 -6.28
CA LEU A 66 -10.54 -11.19 -6.66
C LEU A 66 -11.81 -11.52 -7.43
N VAL A 67 -12.89 -10.78 -7.16
CA VAL A 67 -14.16 -10.85 -7.88
C VAL A 67 -14.40 -9.51 -8.54
N THR A 68 -14.46 -9.51 -9.87
CA THR A 68 -14.64 -8.29 -10.67
C THR A 68 -15.89 -7.52 -10.27
N GLY A 69 -15.74 -6.21 -10.08
CA GLY A 69 -16.82 -5.30 -9.69
C GLY A 69 -17.08 -5.25 -8.18
N LYS A 70 -16.17 -5.80 -7.36
CA LYS A 70 -16.26 -5.73 -5.89
C LYS A 70 -14.94 -5.20 -5.33
N TYR A 71 -14.89 -3.89 -5.08
CA TYR A 71 -13.76 -3.23 -4.43
C TYR A 71 -13.59 -3.63 -2.95
N TYR A 72 -14.68 -3.89 -2.25
CA TYR A 72 -14.68 -4.41 -0.88
C TYR A 72 -15.76 -5.47 -0.70
N ASP A 73 -15.43 -6.58 -0.05
CA ASP A 73 -16.38 -7.62 0.38
C ASP A 73 -15.87 -8.27 1.68
N SER A 74 -16.77 -8.81 2.51
CA SER A 74 -16.40 -9.55 3.73
C SER A 74 -15.58 -10.82 3.43
N ASN A 75 -15.63 -11.31 2.20
CA ASN A 75 -14.91 -12.50 1.76
C ASN A 75 -13.47 -12.23 1.29
N GLN A 76 -13.21 -11.05 0.69
CA GLN A 76 -11.91 -10.71 0.10
C GLN A 76 -11.23 -9.49 0.73
N GLY A 77 -11.93 -8.78 1.62
CA GLY A 77 -11.51 -7.47 2.12
C GLY A 77 -11.32 -6.49 0.97
N PHE A 78 -10.17 -5.82 0.94
CA PHE A 78 -9.74 -4.92 -0.15
C PHE A 78 -9.08 -5.66 -1.33
N GLY A 79 -9.18 -6.99 -1.36
CA GLY A 79 -8.60 -7.83 -2.40
C GLY A 79 -7.20 -8.34 -2.08
N ALA A 80 -6.51 -8.87 -3.09
CA ALA A 80 -5.17 -9.39 -2.97
C ALA A 80 -4.11 -8.28 -3.03
N VAL A 81 -3.13 -8.33 -2.12
CA VAL A 81 -2.03 -7.37 -2.06
C VAL A 81 -1.24 -7.38 -3.37
N GLN A 82 -1.10 -6.21 -4.01
CA GLN A 82 -0.26 -6.02 -5.19
C GLN A 82 0.62 -4.77 -5.02
N LEU A 83 1.92 -5.01 -4.85
CA LEU A 83 2.88 -3.93 -4.58
C LEU A 83 3.11 -3.01 -5.79
N THR A 84 2.96 -3.52 -7.02
CA THR A 84 3.16 -2.71 -8.22
C THR A 84 2.13 -1.58 -8.37
N HIS A 85 0.95 -1.73 -7.77
CA HIS A 85 -0.11 -0.69 -7.77
C HIS A 85 -0.08 0.22 -6.53
N SER A 86 0.82 -0.04 -5.58
CA SER A 86 0.94 0.75 -4.35
C SER A 86 2.31 1.40 -4.13
N LEU A 87 3.37 0.91 -4.77
CA LEU A 87 4.72 1.46 -4.73
C LEU A 87 5.18 1.81 -6.15
N PRO A 88 5.22 3.10 -6.53
CA PRO A 88 5.75 3.50 -7.82
C PRO A 88 7.27 3.31 -7.84
N LEU A 89 7.80 2.75 -8.93
CA LEU A 89 9.23 2.58 -9.14
C LEU A 89 9.64 3.35 -10.40
N ALA A 90 10.75 4.07 -10.31
CA ALA A 90 11.25 4.86 -11.43
C ALA A 90 11.57 3.97 -12.63
N ASN A 91 11.21 4.46 -13.83
CA ASN A 91 11.45 3.78 -15.11
C ASN A 91 10.78 2.39 -15.21
N THR A 92 9.66 2.19 -14.51
CA THR A 92 8.84 0.98 -14.63
C THR A 92 7.39 1.33 -14.89
N GLU A 93 6.70 0.48 -15.63
CA GLU A 93 5.28 0.63 -15.90
C GLU A 93 4.46 -0.25 -14.95
N PRO A 94 3.32 0.24 -14.40
CA PRO A 94 2.77 1.58 -14.60
C PRO A 94 3.49 2.65 -13.77
N SER A 95 3.75 3.82 -14.37
CA SER A 95 4.24 5.01 -13.67
C SER A 95 3.07 5.84 -13.15
N TYR A 96 2.98 6.04 -11.84
CA TYR A 96 1.97 6.89 -11.21
C TYR A 96 2.59 7.68 -10.07
N ASN A 97 2.04 8.87 -9.81
CA ASN A 97 2.45 9.68 -8.67
C ASN A 97 1.75 9.18 -7.41
N GLN A 98 2.51 9.05 -6.33
CA GLN A 98 1.97 8.72 -5.01
C GLN A 98 2.15 9.91 -4.07
N LYS A 99 1.11 10.23 -3.30
CA LYS A 99 1.19 11.18 -2.20
C LYS A 99 0.83 10.49 -0.90
N VAL A 100 1.72 10.60 0.08
CA VAL A 100 1.60 9.95 1.38
C VAL A 100 1.57 11.00 2.48
N PHE A 101 0.66 10.80 3.44
CA PHE A 101 0.59 11.56 4.68
C PHE A 101 0.74 10.59 5.85
N ASP A 102 1.69 10.86 6.74
CA ASP A 102 1.96 10.03 7.91
C ASP A 102 1.83 10.84 9.20
N ARG A 103 1.20 10.24 10.21
CA ARG A 103 1.02 10.81 11.57
C ARG A 103 0.45 12.23 11.58
N VAL A 104 -0.54 12.49 10.74
CA VAL A 104 -1.27 13.76 10.79
C VAL A 104 -2.28 13.68 11.94
N PRO A 105 -2.15 14.52 12.99
CA PRO A 105 -3.13 14.55 14.07
C PRO A 105 -4.42 15.21 13.57
N LEU A 106 -5.57 14.66 13.97
CA LEU A 106 -6.88 15.24 13.72
C LEU A 106 -7.62 15.32 15.05
N PHE A 107 -8.10 16.51 15.39
CA PHE A 107 -8.92 16.73 16.58
C PHE A 107 -10.40 16.70 16.26
N GLU A 108 -11.23 16.55 17.30
CA GLU A 108 -12.68 16.56 17.15
C GLU A 108 -13.15 17.88 16.50
N ASN A 109 -14.02 17.77 15.49
CA ASN A 109 -14.50 18.87 14.64
C ASN A 109 -13.43 19.56 13.77
N GLU A 110 -12.25 18.96 13.61
CA GLU A 110 -11.26 19.38 12.63
C GLU A 110 -11.41 18.61 11.32
N SER A 111 -11.11 19.26 10.20
CA SER A 111 -11.11 18.62 8.88
C SER A 111 -9.88 19.05 8.09
N ASP A 112 -9.07 18.08 7.67
CA ASP A 112 -7.97 18.31 6.75
C ASP A 112 -8.42 18.15 5.30
N THR A 113 -7.98 19.07 4.44
CA THR A 113 -8.27 19.04 3.00
C THR A 113 -6.97 18.96 2.21
N TYR A 114 -6.89 17.98 1.31
CA TYR A 114 -5.74 17.78 0.43
C TYR A 114 -6.13 18.00 -1.02
N ALA A 115 -5.54 19.00 -1.67
CA ALA A 115 -5.67 19.22 -3.10
C ALA A 115 -4.72 18.27 -3.86
N ILE A 116 -5.25 17.60 -4.87
CA ILE A 116 -4.51 16.74 -5.79
C ILE A 116 -4.86 17.19 -7.20
N GLU A 117 -3.85 17.58 -7.96
CA GLU A 117 -4.00 17.90 -9.38
C GLU A 117 -3.69 16.66 -10.21
N ILE A 118 -4.61 16.29 -11.09
CA ILE A 118 -4.46 15.14 -11.99
C ILE A 118 -4.36 15.72 -13.39
N ASP A 119 -3.14 15.72 -13.93
CA ASP A 119 -2.93 16.06 -15.32
C ASP A 119 -3.31 14.87 -16.20
N LYS A 120 -4.37 15.03 -17.00
CA LYS A 120 -4.84 14.01 -17.96
C LYS A 120 -4.26 14.23 -19.36
N SER A 121 -3.42 15.25 -19.56
CA SER A 121 -2.91 15.61 -20.89
C SER A 121 -1.84 14.61 -21.36
N GLY A 122 -2.28 13.54 -22.01
CA GLY A 122 -1.41 12.48 -22.54
C GLY A 122 -1.77 11.06 -22.06
N CYS A 123 -2.73 10.93 -21.13
CA CYS A 123 -3.21 9.62 -20.68
C CYS A 123 -4.13 9.00 -21.75
N THR A 124 -3.76 7.83 -22.27
CA THR A 124 -4.59 7.06 -23.22
C THR A 124 -5.66 6.20 -22.51
N TYR A 125 -5.59 6.12 -21.18
CA TYR A 125 -6.46 5.33 -20.31
C TYR A 125 -7.04 6.22 -19.21
N ASP A 126 -8.30 5.99 -18.82
CA ASP A 126 -8.88 6.56 -17.59
C ASP A 126 -8.29 5.75 -16.43
N GLU A 127 -7.20 6.23 -15.86
CA GLU A 127 -6.57 5.55 -14.74
C GLU A 127 -7.38 5.75 -13.45
N ASP A 128 -7.49 4.69 -12.66
CA ASP A 128 -8.23 4.71 -11.40
C ASP A 128 -7.50 5.57 -10.36
N LEU A 129 -8.07 6.71 -9.97
CA LEU A 129 -7.66 7.40 -8.74
C LEU A 129 -8.07 6.56 -7.53
N ARG A 130 -7.08 6.17 -6.72
CA ARG A 130 -7.31 5.45 -5.47
C ARG A 130 -6.91 6.32 -4.29
N VAL A 131 -7.75 6.33 -3.26
CA VAL A 131 -7.49 7.03 -1.99
C VAL A 131 -7.81 6.08 -0.85
N MET A 132 -6.87 5.92 0.08
CA MET A 132 -7.03 5.08 1.26
C MET A 132 -6.63 5.87 2.51
N MET A 133 -7.53 5.95 3.47
CA MET A 133 -7.28 6.55 4.78
C MET A 133 -7.29 5.46 5.85
N THR A 134 -6.24 5.42 6.67
CA THR A 134 -6.14 4.50 7.80
C THR A 134 -5.74 5.25 9.05
N TYR A 135 -6.24 4.78 10.18
CA TYR A 135 -5.86 5.25 11.51
C TYR A 135 -5.55 4.04 12.39
N MET A 136 -4.73 4.28 13.41
CA MET A 136 -4.52 3.32 14.50
C MET A 136 -5.33 3.85 15.69
N ASP A 137 -6.35 3.10 16.08
CA ASP A 137 -7.18 3.46 17.22
C ASP A 137 -6.44 3.18 18.52
N GLU A 138 -6.77 3.94 19.57
CA GLU A 138 -6.28 3.63 20.90
C GLU A 138 -6.94 2.33 21.35
N GLY A 139 -6.12 1.32 21.64
CA GLY A 139 -6.63 0.08 22.23
C GLY A 139 -7.22 0.40 23.58
N ASN A 140 -8.53 0.15 23.76
CA ASN A 140 -9.18 0.24 25.06
C ASN A 140 -8.44 -0.68 26.05
N GLY A 141 -7.51 -0.10 26.80
CA GLY A 141 -6.68 -0.81 27.76
C GLY A 141 -7.53 -1.19 28.96
N GLY A 142 -7.98 -2.44 28.99
CA GLY A 142 -8.49 -3.09 30.21
C GLY A 142 -7.35 -3.51 31.12
#